data_AF-B4KEB0-F1
#
_entry.id   AF-B4KEB0-F1
#
_cell.length_a   1.000
_cell.length_b   1.000
_cell.length_c   1.000
_cell.angle_alpha   90.00
_cell.angle_beta   90.00
_cell.angle_gamma   90.00
#
_symmetry.space_group_name_H-M   'P 1'
#
loop_
_entity.id
_entity.type
_entity.pdbx_description
1 polymer ?
#
loop_
_entity_poly.entity_id
_entity_poly.type
_entity_poly.pdbx_seq_one_letter_code
_entity_poly.pdbx_strand_id
1 'polypeptide(L)'
;MLIAWRLLPLMLLVLAPLQPTLAIWFPWYFHRYGFEPHSSRHGAAINVPPSAGSEKAATPAATGSETSTSKPIQGKGESHVCPPGYQLKDKSSATCPPGYRLRGKDSSVGQKTHLCDDNPLVMQLARLYVISPERIVLLLAQPMLVESCEEISDVLDRISSATSNCIVAEDNIYGKLADGLSYYKSEVCDGVNRKRQARLNEAHNCLKELRTDMIECEGPADWYEKRNATRVCRAFNDVLDCYYTRSAMLCGRDAARLLRSFAGDSMKRAMINNCEVNRRLPRVADAMPAFSVACPTTNSLNILLAFTFIIFLAL
;
A
#
# COMPACT_ATOMS: atom_id res chain seq x y z
N MET A 1 8.75 -30.64 -43.90
CA MET A 1 8.24 -29.25 -44.08
C MET A 1 6.74 -29.07 -43.83
N LEU A 2 5.92 -30.12 -43.64
CA LEU A 2 4.46 -30.00 -43.45
C LEU A 2 3.98 -29.83 -41.99
N ILE A 3 4.88 -29.94 -41.00
CA ILE A 3 4.53 -29.87 -39.57
C ILE A 3 4.54 -28.42 -39.04
N ALA A 4 5.40 -27.55 -39.61
CA ALA A 4 5.55 -26.17 -39.14
C ALA A 4 4.30 -25.29 -39.37
N TRP A 5 3.54 -25.54 -40.45
CA TRP A 5 2.35 -24.75 -40.77
C TRP A 5 1.12 -25.08 -39.91
N ARG A 6 1.10 -26.26 -39.26
CA ARG A 6 -0.02 -26.66 -38.39
C ARG A 6 0.08 -26.08 -36.98
N LEU A 7 1.25 -25.60 -36.57
CA LEU A 7 1.47 -25.01 -35.24
C LEU A 7 1.24 -23.50 -35.21
N LEU A 8 1.28 -22.82 -36.35
CA LEU A 8 1.07 -21.38 -36.47
C LEU A 8 -0.30 -20.91 -35.94
N PRO A 9 -1.44 -21.54 -36.26
CA PRO A 9 -2.74 -21.11 -35.72
C PRO A 9 -2.87 -21.40 -34.22
N LEU A 10 -2.17 -22.43 -33.71
CA LEU A 10 -2.15 -22.76 -32.28
C LEU A 10 -1.36 -21.70 -31.48
N MET A 11 -0.25 -21.22 -32.04
CA MET A 11 0.56 -20.13 -31.47
C MET A 11 -0.20 -18.79 -31.44
N LEU A 12 -0.92 -18.47 -32.51
CA LEU A 12 -1.78 -17.28 -32.59
C LEU A 12 -2.96 -17.32 -31.60
N LEU A 13 -3.52 -18.51 -31.34
CA LEU A 13 -4.57 -18.68 -30.32
C LEU A 13 -4.05 -18.47 -28.89
N VAL A 14 -2.79 -18.81 -28.63
CA VAL A 14 -2.12 -18.64 -27.33
C VAL A 14 -1.67 -17.19 -27.11
N LEU A 15 -1.37 -16.44 -28.18
CA LEU A 15 -0.93 -15.04 -28.10
C LEU A 15 -2.07 -14.01 -28.09
N ALA A 16 -3.28 -14.40 -28.53
CA ALA A 16 -4.44 -13.51 -28.59
C ALA A 16 -4.94 -12.92 -27.25
N PRO A 17 -4.77 -13.55 -26.06
CA PRO A 17 -5.20 -12.97 -24.79
C PRO A 17 -4.12 -12.14 -24.06
N LEU A 18 -2.94 -11.92 -24.63
CA LEU A 18 -1.93 -11.02 -24.02
C LEU A 18 -2.42 -9.55 -24.15
N GLN A 19 -3.19 -9.11 -23.16
CA GLN A 19 -3.63 -7.72 -23.05
C GLN A 19 -2.42 -6.78 -22.87
N PRO A 20 -2.19 -5.83 -23.79
CA PRO A 20 -1.11 -4.84 -23.66
C PRO A 20 -1.45 -3.67 -22.72
N THR A 21 -2.50 -3.77 -21.89
CA THR A 21 -3.12 -2.61 -21.23
C THR A 21 -2.64 -2.29 -19.81
N LEU A 22 -1.68 -3.03 -19.25
CA LEU A 22 -1.23 -2.79 -17.87
C LEU A 22 -0.01 -1.86 -17.73
N ALA A 23 0.58 -1.37 -18.82
CA ALA A 23 1.86 -0.64 -18.74
C ALA A 23 1.77 0.89 -18.76
N ILE A 24 0.60 1.50 -19.03
CA ILE A 24 0.56 2.94 -19.39
C ILE A 24 0.18 3.86 -18.22
N TRP A 25 -0.39 3.32 -17.13
CA TRP A 25 -0.93 4.17 -16.06
C TRP A 25 0.09 4.60 -15.00
N PHE A 26 1.20 3.87 -14.86
CA PHE A 26 2.17 4.12 -13.79
C PHE A 26 3.00 5.42 -13.97
N PRO A 27 3.49 5.76 -15.18
CA PRO A 27 4.29 6.99 -15.36
C PRO A 27 3.52 8.30 -15.12
N TRP A 28 2.21 8.32 -15.39
CA TRP A 28 1.39 9.54 -15.28
C TRP A 28 1.11 9.94 -13.82
N TYR A 29 0.85 8.97 -12.94
CA TYR A 29 0.61 9.24 -11.52
C TYR A 29 1.85 9.80 -10.81
N PHE A 30 3.02 9.23 -11.09
CA PHE A 30 4.30 9.70 -10.52
C PHE A 30 4.69 11.11 -10.96
N HIS A 31 4.34 11.52 -12.18
CA HIS A 31 4.61 12.87 -12.67
C HIS A 31 3.71 13.93 -12.00
N ARG A 32 2.52 13.55 -11.51
CA ARG A 32 1.53 14.51 -10.98
C ARG A 32 1.64 14.74 -9.47
N TYR A 33 2.15 13.77 -8.71
CA TYR A 33 2.18 13.79 -7.24
C TYR A 33 3.61 13.68 -6.67
N GLY A 34 4.59 14.32 -7.33
CA GLY A 34 6.02 14.19 -7.05
C GLY A 34 6.45 14.17 -5.58
N PHE A 35 7.58 13.49 -5.35
CA PHE A 35 8.24 13.16 -4.09
C PHE A 35 8.57 14.36 -3.19
N GLU A 36 7.61 14.88 -2.44
CA GLU A 36 7.97 15.56 -1.19
C GLU A 36 8.10 14.47 -0.10
N PRO A 37 9.32 14.15 0.36
CA PRO A 37 9.55 13.02 1.26
C PRO A 37 8.78 13.25 2.57
N HIS A 38 8.03 12.26 3.03
CA HIS A 38 7.21 12.39 4.24
C HIS A 38 8.09 12.68 5.48
N SER A 39 9.35 12.24 5.46
CA SER A 39 10.38 12.60 6.45
C SER A 39 10.59 14.11 6.65
N SER A 40 10.32 14.94 5.63
CA SER A 40 10.43 16.40 5.73
C SER A 40 9.33 17.02 6.61
N ARG A 41 8.20 16.35 6.80
CA ARG A 41 7.11 16.80 7.69
C ARG A 41 7.41 16.63 9.17
N HIS A 42 8.34 15.73 9.52
CA HIS A 42 8.73 15.45 10.90
C HIS A 42 9.90 16.31 11.40
N GLY A 43 10.45 17.20 10.56
CA GLY A 43 11.59 18.05 10.88
C GLY A 43 11.29 19.35 11.65
N ALA A 44 10.02 19.68 11.94
CA ALA A 44 9.65 20.97 12.53
C ALA A 44 8.48 20.87 13.52
N ALA A 45 8.71 20.28 14.69
CA ALA A 45 7.82 20.45 15.85
C ALA A 45 8.63 20.50 17.15
N ILE A 46 9.30 21.63 17.39
CA ILE A 46 9.64 22.04 18.75
C ILE A 46 8.45 22.84 19.27
N ASN A 47 7.64 22.19 20.09
CA ASN A 47 6.55 22.84 20.83
C ASN A 47 7.15 23.85 21.81
N VAL A 48 6.99 25.14 21.52
CA VAL A 48 6.97 26.19 22.54
C VAL A 48 5.51 26.36 22.97
N PRO A 49 5.17 26.23 24.26
CA PRO A 49 3.79 26.40 24.71
C PRO A 49 3.39 27.89 24.65
N PRO A 50 2.19 28.25 24.17
CA PRO A 50 1.68 29.60 24.31
C PRO A 50 1.12 29.79 25.73
N SER A 51 1.61 30.81 26.42
CA SER A 51 1.02 31.29 27.67
C SER A 51 -0.35 31.92 27.42
N ALA A 52 -1.21 31.74 28.41
CA ALA A 52 -2.56 32.29 28.50
C ALA A 52 -2.64 33.82 28.32
N GLY A 53 -3.77 34.28 27.78
CA GLY A 53 -4.17 35.68 27.76
C GLY A 53 -5.50 35.87 27.01
N SER A 54 -6.60 35.89 27.75
CA SER A 54 -7.93 36.27 27.28
C SER A 54 -8.05 37.79 27.12
N GLU A 55 -8.74 38.31 26.09
CA GLU A 55 -9.99 39.09 26.23
C GLU A 55 -10.50 39.73 24.91
N LYS A 56 -11.82 39.58 24.74
CA LYS A 56 -12.88 40.33 24.01
C LYS A 56 -12.59 41.42 22.94
N ALA A 57 -13.16 41.15 21.77
CA ALA A 57 -14.12 41.92 20.93
C ALA A 57 -14.10 43.48 20.89
N ALA A 58 -13.95 44.04 19.68
CA ALA A 58 -14.96 44.82 18.92
C ALA A 58 -14.33 45.57 17.71
N THR A 59 -15.04 45.62 16.58
CA THR A 59 -14.80 46.50 15.40
C THR A 59 -15.44 47.88 15.63
N PRO A 60 -15.03 49.00 14.97
CA PRO A 60 -15.47 49.30 13.59
C PRO A 60 -14.42 50.08 12.73
N ALA A 61 -14.85 50.46 11.52
CA ALA A 61 -14.09 50.90 10.34
C ALA A 61 -13.66 52.39 10.26
N ALA A 62 -12.80 52.65 9.25
CA ALA A 62 -12.74 53.83 8.35
C ALA A 62 -11.68 54.97 8.55
N THR A 63 -10.74 55.03 7.56
CA THR A 63 -10.23 56.19 6.75
C THR A 63 -9.30 57.30 7.30
N GLY A 64 -8.21 57.59 6.54
CA GLY A 64 -7.42 58.86 6.49
C GLY A 64 -5.98 58.76 7.05
N SER A 65 -4.88 58.75 6.26
CA SER A 65 -4.15 59.78 5.48
C SER A 65 -3.10 60.63 6.25
N GLU A 66 -1.87 60.67 5.68
CA GLU A 66 -0.74 61.62 5.80
C GLU A 66 0.41 61.51 6.86
N THR A 67 1.59 61.12 6.34
CA THR A 67 2.94 61.76 6.30
C THR A 67 3.73 62.22 7.55
N SER A 68 4.90 61.55 7.73
CA SER A 68 6.28 62.09 7.89
C SER A 68 7.00 62.24 9.27
N THR A 69 8.17 61.58 9.32
CA THR A 69 9.49 61.99 9.86
C THR A 69 10.01 61.53 11.24
N SER A 70 11.18 60.86 11.18
CA SER A 70 12.35 60.81 12.11
C SER A 70 12.63 59.58 13.01
N LYS A 71 13.89 59.12 12.92
CA LYS A 71 14.69 58.00 13.50
C LYS A 71 14.82 58.02 15.06
N PRO A 72 15.58 57.08 15.73
CA PRO A 72 15.93 55.67 15.43
C PRO A 72 15.74 54.71 16.66
N ILE A 73 16.07 53.40 16.50
CA ILE A 73 16.78 52.48 17.45
C ILE A 73 16.19 51.03 17.53
N GLN A 74 17.10 50.07 17.33
CA GLN A 74 17.16 48.64 17.77
C GLN A 74 16.17 47.57 17.25
N GLY A 75 16.69 46.75 16.32
CA GLY A 75 17.11 45.37 16.63
C GLY A 75 16.05 44.27 16.79
N LYS A 76 15.83 43.49 15.72
CA LYS A 76 15.51 42.04 15.80
C LYS A 76 15.80 41.36 14.47
N GLY A 77 16.49 40.21 14.54
CA GLY A 77 17.23 39.60 13.43
C GLY A 77 16.37 38.93 12.37
N GLU A 78 16.61 39.34 11.12
CA GLU A 78 16.29 38.58 9.91
C GLU A 78 17.41 37.57 9.64
N SER A 79 17.03 36.31 9.46
CA SER A 79 17.94 35.25 9.01
C SER A 79 18.15 35.42 7.50
N HIS A 80 19.27 36.02 7.10
CA HIS A 80 19.67 36.06 5.71
C HIS A 80 20.20 34.68 5.27
N VAL A 81 19.40 34.00 4.44
CA VAL A 81 19.82 32.84 3.65
C VAL A 81 20.64 33.36 2.47
N CYS A 82 21.83 32.78 2.24
CA CYS A 82 22.70 33.20 1.15
C CYS A 82 22.05 32.93 -0.22
N PRO A 83 22.17 33.85 -1.19
CA PRO A 83 21.63 33.67 -2.54
C PRO A 83 22.40 32.61 -3.35
N PRO A 84 21.79 32.01 -4.38
CA PRO A 84 22.37 30.91 -5.15
C PRO A 84 23.58 31.37 -5.96
N GLY A 85 24.74 30.72 -5.78
CA GLY A 85 25.95 31.04 -6.54
C GLY A 85 27.28 30.69 -5.87
N TYR A 86 27.29 30.32 -4.59
CA TYR A 86 28.51 29.91 -3.89
C TYR A 86 28.51 28.40 -3.66
N GLN A 87 29.20 27.65 -4.52
CA GLN A 87 29.57 26.26 -4.24
C GLN A 87 30.89 26.22 -3.49
N LEU A 88 30.95 25.41 -2.42
CA LEU A 88 32.17 25.15 -1.66
C LEU A 88 33.18 24.38 -2.53
N LYS A 89 34.37 24.97 -2.68
CA LYS A 89 35.56 24.29 -3.17
C LYS A 89 36.23 23.62 -1.97
N ASP A 90 36.41 22.31 -2.02
CA ASP A 90 36.96 21.53 -0.91
C ASP A 90 38.39 21.95 -0.52
N LYS A 91 38.66 21.85 0.78
CA LYS A 91 39.96 21.97 1.49
C LYS A 91 40.50 23.39 1.76
N SER A 92 39.99 24.01 2.83
CA SER A 92 40.83 24.62 3.89
C SER A 92 39.93 25.01 5.07
N SER A 93 40.47 24.99 6.28
CA SER A 93 39.77 25.34 7.53
C SER A 93 39.27 26.78 7.49
N ALA A 94 37.98 26.97 7.22
CA ALA A 94 37.34 28.28 7.25
C ALA A 94 37.12 28.75 8.69
N THR A 95 37.91 29.73 9.14
CA THR A 95 37.63 30.52 10.34
C THR A 95 36.61 31.60 9.96
N CYS A 96 35.40 31.56 10.51
CA CYS A 96 34.38 32.57 10.25
C CYS A 96 34.75 33.94 10.88
N PRO A 97 34.33 35.07 10.29
CA PRO A 97 34.48 36.39 10.88
C PRO A 97 33.74 36.52 12.22
N PRO A 98 34.16 37.43 13.12
CA PRO A 98 33.51 37.66 14.40
C PRO A 98 32.01 37.98 14.20
N GLY A 99 31.12 37.16 14.77
CA GLY A 99 29.67 37.32 14.69
C GLY A 99 28.92 36.25 13.88
N TYR A 100 29.61 35.35 13.19
CA TYR A 100 29.00 34.23 12.46
C TYR A 100 29.40 32.88 13.06
N ARG A 101 28.42 32.02 13.38
CA ARG A 101 28.66 30.62 13.80
C ARG A 101 28.38 29.68 12.64
N LEU A 102 29.28 28.71 12.41
CA LEU A 102 29.00 27.58 11.54
C LEU A 102 27.85 26.76 12.14
N ARG A 103 26.75 26.62 11.40
CA ARG A 103 25.64 25.76 11.79
C ARG A 103 26.07 24.30 11.58
N GLY A 104 26.43 23.62 12.68
CA GLY A 104 26.33 22.16 12.78
C GLY A 104 27.65 21.39 12.70
N LYS A 105 28.47 21.49 13.75
CA LYS A 105 29.25 20.35 14.23
C LYS A 105 29.34 20.35 15.76
N ASP A 106 28.20 20.53 16.41
CA ASP A 106 28.07 20.23 17.83
C ASP A 106 27.51 18.82 17.96
N SER A 107 28.45 17.89 18.06
CA SER A 107 28.24 16.59 18.67
C SER A 107 27.83 16.82 20.13
N SER A 108 26.53 16.85 20.40
CA SER A 108 25.99 16.66 21.74
C SER A 108 25.18 15.37 21.78
N VAL A 109 25.58 14.54 22.73
CA VAL A 109 25.03 13.24 23.11
C VAL A 109 23.53 13.36 23.34
N GLY A 110 22.79 12.80 22.39
CA GLY A 110 21.36 12.61 22.40
C GLY A 110 21.09 11.82 21.15
N GLN A 111 20.99 10.50 21.28
CA GLN A 111 20.82 9.56 20.17
C GLN A 111 19.48 9.89 19.49
N LYS A 112 19.49 10.87 18.58
CA LYS A 112 18.36 11.14 17.69
C LYS A 112 18.19 9.88 16.89
N THR A 113 17.10 9.19 17.16
CA THR A 113 16.62 8.06 16.37
C THR A 113 16.64 8.50 14.91
N HIS A 114 17.57 7.92 14.13
CA HIS A 114 17.73 8.26 12.73
C HIS A 114 16.53 7.70 11.97
N LEU A 115 15.66 8.59 11.46
CA LEU A 115 14.50 8.20 10.65
C LEU A 115 14.97 7.63 9.31
N CYS A 116 14.25 6.64 8.80
CA CYS A 116 14.54 6.07 7.49
C CYS A 116 14.27 7.04 6.34
N ASP A 117 15.04 6.91 5.26
CA ASP A 117 14.64 7.43 3.95
C ASP A 117 13.49 6.56 3.42
N ASP A 118 12.46 7.19 2.89
CA ASP A 118 11.28 6.52 2.35
C ASP A 118 11.56 5.92 0.97
N ASN A 119 12.48 6.50 0.20
CA ASN A 119 12.72 6.13 -1.19
C ASN A 119 12.96 4.62 -1.38
N PRO A 120 13.78 3.93 -0.58
CA PRO A 120 13.93 2.49 -0.69
C PRO A 120 12.61 1.72 -0.52
N LEU A 121 11.75 2.12 0.42
CA LEU A 121 10.45 1.47 0.64
C LEU A 121 9.55 1.67 -0.57
N VAL A 122 9.47 2.91 -1.09
CA VAL A 122 8.66 3.23 -2.28
C VAL A 122 9.09 2.39 -3.48
N MET A 123 10.40 2.34 -3.74
CA MET A 123 10.95 1.60 -4.88
C MET A 123 10.67 0.10 -4.80
N GLN A 124 10.71 -0.49 -3.59
CA GLN A 124 10.40 -1.91 -3.43
C GLN A 124 8.90 -2.19 -3.53
N LEU A 125 8.04 -1.37 -2.91
CA LEU A 125 6.58 -1.53 -3.01
C LEU A 125 6.05 -1.32 -4.44
N ALA A 126 6.69 -0.43 -5.20
CA ALA A 126 6.35 -0.19 -6.60
C ALA A 126 6.52 -1.43 -7.50
N ARG A 127 7.46 -2.33 -7.18
CA ARG A 127 7.65 -3.59 -7.93
C ARG A 127 6.40 -4.47 -7.91
N LEU A 128 5.68 -4.46 -6.78
CA LEU A 128 4.43 -5.19 -6.60
C LEU A 128 3.18 -4.35 -6.91
N TYR A 129 3.34 -3.10 -7.36
CA TYR A 129 2.25 -2.14 -7.54
C TYR A 129 1.43 -1.90 -6.25
N VAL A 130 2.08 -2.00 -5.08
CA VAL A 130 1.44 -1.78 -3.78
C VAL A 130 1.49 -0.28 -3.46
N ILE A 131 0.40 0.42 -3.80
CA ILE A 131 0.24 1.86 -3.54
C ILE A 131 -0.87 2.19 -2.54
N SER A 132 -1.69 1.20 -2.16
CA SER A 132 -2.81 1.36 -1.25
C SER A 132 -3.17 0.05 -0.52
N PRO A 133 -3.92 0.11 0.60
CA PRO A 133 -4.31 -1.07 1.36
C PRO A 133 -5.02 -2.14 0.52
N GLU A 134 -5.95 -1.73 -0.35
CA GLU A 134 -6.71 -2.63 -1.21
C GLU A 134 -5.83 -3.31 -2.27
N ARG A 135 -4.75 -2.66 -2.71
CA ARG A 135 -3.80 -3.22 -3.68
C ARG A 135 -3.00 -4.39 -3.10
N ILE A 136 -2.80 -4.44 -1.79
CA ILE A 136 -2.23 -5.62 -1.10
C ILE A 136 -3.17 -6.82 -1.22
N VAL A 137 -4.47 -6.61 -0.99
CA VAL A 137 -5.48 -7.69 -1.09
C VAL A 137 -5.58 -8.23 -2.52
N LEU A 138 -5.44 -7.36 -3.51
CA LEU A 138 -5.42 -7.69 -4.94
C LEU A 138 -4.28 -8.63 -5.36
N LEU A 139 -3.25 -8.81 -4.54
CA LEU A 139 -2.20 -9.81 -4.77
C LEU A 139 -2.78 -11.24 -4.69
N LEU A 140 -3.83 -11.46 -3.89
CA LEU A 140 -4.50 -12.76 -3.76
C LEU A 140 -5.23 -13.19 -5.05
N ALA A 141 -5.56 -12.23 -5.91
CA ALA A 141 -6.20 -12.45 -7.20
C ALA A 141 -5.19 -12.51 -8.36
N GLN A 142 -3.88 -12.66 -8.09
CA GLN A 142 -2.90 -12.92 -9.16
C GLN A 142 -3.01 -14.37 -9.65
N PRO A 143 -2.85 -14.65 -10.97
CA PRO A 143 -2.99 -16.00 -11.49
C PRO A 143 -2.00 -17.04 -10.92
N MET A 144 -0.81 -16.60 -10.51
CA MET A 144 0.28 -17.47 -10.04
C MET A 144 0.70 -17.11 -8.62
N LEU A 145 -0.13 -17.49 -7.64
CA LEU A 145 0.05 -17.13 -6.23
C LEU A 145 1.41 -17.52 -5.64
N VAL A 146 1.98 -18.65 -6.08
CA VAL A 146 3.28 -19.15 -5.58
C VAL A 146 4.41 -18.21 -6.01
N GLU A 147 4.45 -17.81 -7.28
CA GLU A 147 5.44 -16.86 -7.78
C GLU A 147 5.27 -15.48 -7.13
N SER A 148 4.01 -15.05 -6.93
CA SER A 148 3.71 -13.84 -6.17
C SER A 148 4.32 -13.90 -4.76
N CYS A 149 4.25 -15.05 -4.09
CA CYS A 149 4.80 -15.21 -2.74
C CYS A 149 6.33 -15.10 -2.69
N GLU A 150 7.04 -15.61 -3.71
CA GLU A 150 8.49 -15.45 -3.83
C GLU A 150 8.88 -13.97 -4.05
N GLU A 151 8.17 -13.27 -4.94
CA GLU A 151 8.41 -11.86 -5.20
C GLU A 151 8.12 -10.99 -3.96
N ILE A 152 7.03 -11.29 -3.24
CA ILE A 152 6.69 -10.63 -1.98
C ILE A 152 7.78 -10.84 -0.94
N SER A 153 8.36 -12.04 -0.84
CA SER A 153 9.45 -12.29 0.10
C SER A 153 10.68 -11.47 -0.26
N ASP A 154 11.13 -11.46 -1.52
CA ASP A 154 12.29 -10.65 -1.96
C ASP A 154 12.08 -9.15 -1.69
N VAL A 155 10.88 -8.63 -1.95
CA VAL A 155 10.53 -7.23 -1.69
C VAL A 155 10.60 -6.90 -0.20
N LEU A 156 10.02 -7.74 0.66
CA LEU A 156 10.05 -7.54 2.11
C LEU A 156 11.48 -7.67 2.68
N ASP A 157 12.28 -8.59 2.18
CA ASP A 157 13.68 -8.77 2.60
C ASP A 157 14.53 -7.54 2.24
N ARG A 158 14.31 -6.95 1.06
CA ARG A 158 14.97 -5.69 0.66
C ARG A 158 14.51 -4.49 1.47
N ILE A 159 13.22 -4.40 1.79
CA ILE A 159 12.70 -3.36 2.70
C ILE A 159 13.38 -3.48 4.06
N SER A 160 13.36 -4.68 4.66
CA SER A 160 13.99 -4.97 5.96
C SER A 160 15.48 -4.62 5.96
N SER A 161 16.21 -5.00 4.91
CA SER A 161 17.61 -4.65 4.74
C SER A 161 17.84 -3.14 4.67
N ALA A 162 17.04 -2.41 3.89
CA ALA A 162 17.13 -0.96 3.74
C ALA A 162 16.78 -0.20 5.03
N THR A 163 15.88 -0.76 5.86
CA THR A 163 15.45 -0.14 7.12
C THR A 163 16.23 -0.63 8.34
N SER A 164 17.17 -1.56 8.18
CA SER A 164 17.86 -2.23 9.30
C SER A 164 18.62 -1.29 10.25
N ASN A 165 19.07 -0.14 9.76
CA ASN A 165 19.88 0.83 10.51
C ASN A 165 19.15 2.13 10.86
N CYS A 166 17.83 2.18 10.68
CA CYS A 166 17.01 3.37 10.91
C CYS A 166 15.64 3.01 11.47
N ILE A 167 14.87 4.02 11.90
CA ILE A 167 13.53 3.83 12.43
C ILE A 167 12.52 4.40 11.43
N VAL A 168 11.59 3.55 10.98
CA VAL A 168 10.45 4.00 10.18
C VAL A 168 9.43 4.63 11.12
N ALA A 169 8.96 5.84 10.81
CA ALA A 169 7.97 6.52 11.63
C ALA A 169 6.65 5.72 11.72
N GLU A 170 5.97 5.76 12.87
CA GLU A 170 4.73 4.99 13.07
C GLU A 170 3.59 5.40 12.15
N ASP A 171 3.58 6.65 11.67
CA ASP A 171 2.60 7.18 10.72
C ASP A 171 3.12 7.16 9.27
N ASN A 172 4.27 6.51 9.04
CA ASN A 172 4.83 6.38 7.70
C ASN A 172 3.93 5.49 6.82
N ILE A 173 3.47 6.05 5.72
CA ILE A 173 2.57 5.41 4.77
C ILE A 173 3.17 4.11 4.22
N TYR A 174 4.42 4.17 3.77
CA TYR A 174 5.09 3.04 3.14
C TYR A 174 5.46 1.96 4.17
N GLY A 175 5.80 2.36 5.39
CA GLY A 175 5.93 1.47 6.54
C GLY A 175 4.65 0.68 6.79
N LYS A 176 3.49 1.35 6.83
CA LYS A 176 2.20 0.69 6.99
C LYS A 176 1.89 -0.26 5.84
N LEU A 177 2.10 0.15 4.59
CA LEU A 177 1.91 -0.73 3.44
C LEU A 177 2.79 -1.98 3.54
N ALA A 178 4.05 -1.84 3.97
CA ALA A 178 4.95 -2.96 4.23
C ALA A 178 4.44 -3.86 5.38
N ASP A 179 3.88 -3.30 6.46
CA ASP A 179 3.26 -4.08 7.55
C ASP A 179 2.06 -4.92 7.05
N GLY A 180 1.21 -4.31 6.22
CA GLY A 180 0.08 -5.00 5.58
C GLY A 180 0.52 -6.13 4.64
N LEU A 181 1.60 -5.88 3.89
CA LEU A 181 2.21 -6.86 2.99
C LEU A 181 2.91 -8.00 3.76
N SER A 182 3.56 -7.69 4.87
CA SER A 182 4.15 -8.69 5.78
C SER A 182 3.06 -9.61 6.35
N TYR A 183 1.92 -9.05 6.74
CA TYR A 183 0.76 -9.85 7.15
C TYR A 183 0.23 -10.73 6.02
N TYR A 184 0.11 -10.19 4.80
CA TYR A 184 -0.25 -10.97 3.62
C TYR A 184 0.67 -12.19 3.47
N LYS A 185 1.99 -11.97 3.49
CA LYS A 185 2.99 -13.05 3.38
C LYS A 185 2.77 -14.12 4.45
N SER A 186 2.59 -13.70 5.71
CA SER A 186 2.45 -14.63 6.83
C SER A 186 1.21 -15.54 6.73
N GLU A 187 0.09 -15.00 6.23
CA GLU A 187 -1.19 -15.73 6.14
C GLU A 187 -1.35 -16.53 4.85
N VAL A 188 -0.81 -16.02 3.73
CA VAL A 188 -1.00 -16.61 2.40
C VAL A 188 0.20 -17.48 1.99
N CYS A 189 1.42 -17.02 2.25
CA CYS A 189 2.64 -17.66 1.78
C CYS A 189 3.24 -18.60 2.84
N ASP A 190 3.47 -18.11 4.05
CA ASP A 190 4.21 -18.84 5.09
C ASP A 190 3.31 -19.82 5.86
N GLY A 191 2.00 -19.59 5.84
CA GLY A 191 1.03 -20.48 6.47
C GLY A 191 1.03 -20.47 7.99
N VAL A 192 1.31 -19.31 8.61
CA VAL A 192 1.25 -19.14 10.07
C VAL A 192 -0.08 -19.62 10.61
N ASN A 193 -1.18 -19.30 9.90
CA ASN A 193 -2.49 -19.90 10.12
C ASN A 193 -2.81 -20.92 9.02
N ARG A 194 -2.32 -22.15 9.16
CA ARG A 194 -2.53 -23.24 8.17
C ARG A 194 -3.98 -23.43 7.76
N LYS A 195 -4.94 -23.28 8.69
CA LYS A 195 -6.37 -23.41 8.39
C LYS A 195 -6.85 -22.27 7.48
N ARG A 196 -6.46 -21.03 7.75
CA ARG A 196 -6.83 -19.89 6.91
C ARG A 196 -6.15 -19.98 5.55
N GLN A 197 -4.86 -20.30 5.52
CA GLN A 197 -4.09 -20.47 4.29
C GLN A 197 -4.71 -21.55 3.38
N ALA A 198 -5.02 -22.74 3.91
CA ALA A 198 -5.64 -23.80 3.13
C ALA A 198 -6.97 -23.38 2.51
N ARG A 199 -7.82 -22.67 3.27
CA ARG A 199 -9.09 -22.14 2.76
C ARG A 199 -8.91 -21.03 1.73
N LEU A 200 -7.87 -20.19 1.88
CA LEU A 200 -7.56 -19.14 0.90
C LEU A 200 -7.05 -19.77 -0.40
N ASN A 201 -6.19 -20.77 -0.31
CA ASN A 201 -5.69 -21.53 -1.46
C ASN A 201 -6.83 -22.29 -2.17
N GLU A 202 -7.76 -22.87 -1.42
CA GLU A 202 -8.96 -23.51 -1.98
C GLU A 202 -9.84 -22.49 -2.73
N ALA A 203 -10.07 -21.32 -2.12
CA ALA A 203 -10.87 -20.25 -2.73
C ALA A 203 -10.13 -19.54 -3.90
N HIS A 204 -8.79 -19.62 -3.95
CA HIS A 204 -7.95 -18.87 -4.89
C HIS A 204 -8.33 -19.11 -6.35
N ASN A 205 -8.69 -20.35 -6.71
CA ASN A 205 -9.12 -20.69 -8.07
C ASN A 205 -10.31 -19.86 -8.55
N CYS A 206 -11.19 -19.45 -7.63
CA CYS A 206 -12.28 -18.53 -7.94
C CYS A 206 -11.86 -17.07 -7.78
N LEU A 207 -11.15 -16.73 -6.70
CA LEU A 207 -10.77 -15.35 -6.39
C LEU A 207 -9.88 -14.72 -7.48
N LYS A 208 -9.03 -15.50 -8.16
CA LYS A 208 -8.21 -14.99 -9.27
C LYS A 208 -9.04 -14.48 -10.45
N GLU A 209 -10.22 -15.05 -10.68
CA GLU A 209 -11.14 -14.60 -11.74
C GLU A 209 -11.85 -13.29 -11.36
N LEU A 210 -11.90 -12.96 -10.06
CA LEU A 210 -12.50 -11.73 -9.56
C LEU A 210 -11.58 -10.52 -9.64
N ARG A 211 -10.38 -10.64 -10.21
CA ARG A 211 -9.37 -9.58 -10.17
C ARG A 211 -9.93 -8.25 -10.68
N THR A 212 -10.67 -8.27 -11.79
CA THR A 212 -11.29 -7.06 -12.37
C THR A 212 -12.40 -6.51 -11.49
N ASP A 213 -13.30 -7.37 -10.97
CA ASP A 213 -14.35 -6.98 -10.03
C ASP A 213 -13.79 -6.37 -8.73
N MET A 214 -12.66 -6.88 -8.25
CA MET A 214 -11.98 -6.36 -7.06
C MET A 214 -11.33 -5.00 -7.32
N ILE A 215 -10.87 -4.71 -8.54
CA ILE A 215 -10.37 -3.37 -8.90
C ILE A 215 -11.50 -2.34 -8.87
N GLU A 216 -12.74 -2.72 -9.16
CA GLU A 216 -13.90 -1.82 -9.04
C GLU A 216 -14.22 -1.44 -7.58
N CYS A 217 -13.72 -2.21 -6.60
CA CYS A 217 -13.86 -1.92 -5.17
C CYS A 217 -12.77 -0.98 -4.64
N GLU A 218 -12.29 -0.04 -5.47
CA GLU A 218 -11.19 0.86 -5.11
C GLU A 218 -11.56 1.82 -3.97
N GLY A 219 -10.56 2.06 -3.11
CA GLY A 219 -10.65 3.02 -2.03
C GLY A 219 -10.44 4.46 -2.49
N PRO A 220 -10.51 5.43 -1.57
CA PRO A 220 -10.09 6.80 -1.84
C PRO A 220 -8.60 6.85 -2.19
N ALA A 221 -8.22 7.68 -3.17
CA ALA A 221 -6.81 7.88 -3.54
C ALA A 221 -5.94 8.41 -2.38
N ASP A 222 -6.56 9.08 -1.42
CA ASP A 222 -5.94 9.83 -0.33
C ASP A 222 -6.19 9.20 1.05
N TRP A 223 -6.01 7.87 1.16
CA TRP A 223 -6.13 7.10 2.40
C TRP A 223 -5.42 7.73 3.62
N TYR A 224 -4.31 8.43 3.36
CA TYR A 224 -3.39 8.95 4.38
C TYR A 224 -3.42 10.48 4.53
N GLU A 225 -4.02 11.21 3.58
CA GLU A 225 -4.14 12.68 3.69
C GLU A 225 -5.36 13.09 4.51
N LYS A 226 -6.42 12.26 4.50
CA LYS A 226 -7.66 12.52 5.23
C LYS A 226 -7.49 12.26 6.73
N ARG A 227 -7.42 13.35 7.51
CA ARG A 227 -7.39 13.31 8.98
C ARG A 227 -8.70 12.84 9.64
N ASN A 228 -9.81 12.76 8.90
CA ASN A 228 -11.09 12.34 9.46
C ASN A 228 -11.19 10.81 9.51
N ALA A 229 -10.87 10.23 10.67
CA ALA A 229 -10.92 8.80 10.93
C ALA A 229 -12.29 8.18 10.58
N THR A 230 -13.40 8.87 10.84
CA THR A 230 -14.75 8.37 10.52
C THR A 230 -14.94 8.19 9.01
N ARG A 231 -14.46 9.12 8.19
CA ARG A 231 -14.56 9.03 6.73
C ARG A 231 -13.66 7.91 6.19
N VAL A 232 -12.45 7.79 6.73
CA VAL A 232 -11.50 6.73 6.37
C VAL A 232 -12.05 5.35 6.74
N CYS A 233 -12.60 5.18 7.95
CA CYS A 233 -13.17 3.90 8.38
C CYS A 233 -14.49 3.54 7.68
N ARG A 234 -15.25 4.53 7.20
CA ARG A 234 -16.38 4.28 6.30
C ARG A 234 -15.88 3.71 4.97
N ALA A 235 -14.94 4.38 4.32
CA ALA A 235 -14.35 3.91 3.07
C ALA A 235 -13.73 2.50 3.21
N PHE A 236 -13.03 2.23 4.31
CA PHE A 236 -12.53 0.89 4.65
C PHE A 236 -13.65 -0.16 4.64
N ASN A 237 -14.76 0.11 5.33
CA ASN A 237 -15.89 -0.83 5.35
C ASN A 237 -16.60 -0.93 3.99
N ASP A 238 -16.69 0.17 3.23
CA ASP A 238 -17.28 0.17 1.88
C ASP A 238 -16.49 -0.75 0.94
N VAL A 239 -15.16 -0.71 0.98
CA VAL A 239 -14.28 -1.64 0.22
C VAL A 239 -14.52 -3.09 0.65
N LEU A 240 -14.56 -3.37 1.96
CA LEU A 240 -14.82 -4.72 2.47
C LEU A 240 -16.21 -5.25 2.11
N ASP A 241 -17.23 -4.39 2.11
CA ASP A 241 -18.60 -4.70 1.71
C ASP A 241 -18.68 -4.99 0.20
N CYS A 242 -17.94 -4.23 -0.61
CA CYS A 242 -17.80 -4.47 -2.04
C CYS A 242 -17.14 -5.83 -2.33
N TYR A 243 -15.99 -6.13 -1.72
CA TYR A 243 -15.34 -7.44 -1.83
C TYR A 243 -16.26 -8.58 -1.41
N TYR A 244 -16.96 -8.43 -0.28
CA TYR A 244 -17.91 -9.43 0.17
C TYR A 244 -19.02 -9.67 -0.86
N THR A 245 -19.61 -8.60 -1.39
CA THR A 245 -20.74 -8.69 -2.32
C THR A 245 -20.32 -9.37 -3.63
N ARG A 246 -19.22 -8.93 -4.24
CA ARG A 246 -18.69 -9.49 -5.50
C ARG A 246 -18.33 -10.97 -5.34
N SER A 247 -17.57 -11.30 -4.30
CA SER A 247 -17.20 -12.70 -4.04
C SER A 247 -18.39 -13.57 -3.64
N ALA A 248 -19.41 -13.03 -2.98
CA ALA A 248 -20.59 -13.82 -2.64
C ALA A 248 -21.40 -14.17 -3.90
N MET A 249 -21.50 -13.26 -4.86
CA MET A 249 -22.16 -13.48 -6.14
C MET A 249 -21.40 -14.48 -7.04
N LEU A 250 -20.07 -14.49 -6.98
CA LEU A 250 -19.24 -15.21 -7.97
C LEU A 250 -18.44 -16.39 -7.42
N CYS A 251 -18.20 -16.45 -6.11
CA CYS A 251 -17.45 -17.52 -5.44
C CYS A 251 -18.18 -18.14 -4.24
N GLY A 252 -19.37 -17.63 -3.92
CA GLY A 252 -20.20 -18.09 -2.82
C GLY A 252 -19.87 -17.44 -1.47
N ARG A 253 -20.79 -17.60 -0.52
CA ARG A 253 -20.75 -16.86 0.76
C ARG A 253 -19.55 -17.20 1.64
N ASP A 254 -19.04 -18.42 1.56
CA ASP A 254 -17.93 -18.84 2.42
C ASP A 254 -16.59 -18.27 1.95
N ALA A 255 -16.34 -18.28 0.64
CA ALA A 255 -15.20 -17.57 0.04
C ALA A 255 -15.30 -16.06 0.30
N ALA A 256 -16.50 -15.48 0.19
CA ALA A 256 -16.72 -14.07 0.48
C ALA A 256 -16.42 -13.68 1.93
N ARG A 257 -16.87 -14.48 2.91
CA ARG A 257 -16.55 -14.26 4.33
C ARG A 257 -15.04 -14.35 4.58
N LEU A 258 -14.39 -15.34 3.96
CA LEU A 258 -12.96 -15.54 4.08
C LEU A 258 -12.18 -14.35 3.50
N LEU A 259 -12.49 -13.93 2.27
CA LEU A 259 -11.87 -12.78 1.62
C LEU A 259 -12.08 -11.52 2.46
N ARG A 260 -13.31 -11.25 2.91
CA ARG A 260 -13.61 -10.07 3.75
C ARG A 260 -12.80 -10.07 5.04
N SER A 261 -12.72 -11.20 5.73
CA SER A 261 -11.95 -11.31 6.97
C SER A 261 -10.46 -11.07 6.72
N PHE A 262 -9.91 -11.70 5.68
CA PHE A 262 -8.51 -11.54 5.31
C PHE A 262 -8.19 -10.09 4.89
N ALA A 263 -9.01 -9.51 4.02
CA ALA A 263 -8.89 -8.13 3.56
C ALA A 263 -8.97 -7.15 4.74
N GLY A 264 -9.90 -7.36 5.66
CA GLY A 264 -10.02 -6.54 6.86
C GLY A 264 -8.76 -6.54 7.71
N ASP A 265 -8.19 -7.72 7.97
CA ASP A 265 -6.96 -7.84 8.76
C ASP A 265 -5.73 -7.25 8.04
N SER A 266 -5.60 -7.47 6.73
CA SER A 266 -4.49 -6.96 5.91
C SER A 266 -4.55 -5.44 5.74
N MET A 267 -5.70 -4.91 5.30
CA MET A 267 -5.88 -3.48 5.09
C MET A 267 -5.77 -2.69 6.40
N LYS A 268 -6.29 -3.21 7.50
CA LYS A 268 -6.21 -2.56 8.82
C LYS A 268 -4.76 -2.31 9.26
N ARG A 269 -3.84 -3.23 8.95
CA ARG A 269 -2.41 -3.08 9.23
C ARG A 269 -1.74 -2.07 8.29
N ALA A 270 -2.24 -1.99 7.06
CA ALA A 270 -1.78 -1.04 6.05
C ALA A 270 -2.25 0.40 6.27
N MET A 271 -3.09 0.67 7.27
CA MET A 271 -3.66 1.98 7.53
C MET A 271 -3.12 2.60 8.81
N ILE A 272 -3.06 3.94 8.85
CA ILE A 272 -2.72 4.69 10.07
C ILE A 272 -3.87 4.64 11.07
N ASN A 273 -5.12 4.76 10.59
CA ASN A 273 -6.31 4.76 11.42
C ASN A 273 -6.73 3.33 11.80
N ASN A 274 -6.98 3.09 13.09
CA ASN A 274 -7.46 1.81 13.59
C ASN A 274 -8.98 1.68 13.34
N CYS A 275 -9.35 1.08 12.21
CA CYS A 275 -10.75 0.86 11.84
C CYS A 275 -11.26 -0.51 12.30
N GLU A 276 -12.52 -0.54 12.74
CA GLU A 276 -13.22 -1.80 13.04
C GLU A 276 -13.99 -2.30 11.82
N VAL A 277 -13.95 -3.62 11.61
CA VAL A 277 -14.71 -4.29 10.56
C VAL A 277 -16.17 -4.41 11.02
N ASN A 278 -17.09 -3.92 10.19
CA ASN A 278 -18.51 -4.06 10.44
C ASN A 278 -18.90 -5.55 10.45
N ARG A 279 -19.48 -5.98 11.58
CA ARG A 279 -19.95 -7.36 11.80
C ARG A 279 -21.18 -7.69 10.96
N ARG A 280 -21.96 -6.69 10.56
CA ARG A 280 -23.13 -6.88 9.70
C ARG A 280 -22.67 -7.05 8.26
N LEU A 281 -22.93 -8.23 7.70
CA LEU A 281 -22.64 -8.52 6.29
C LEU A 281 -23.72 -7.93 5.38
N PRO A 282 -23.35 -7.41 4.20
CA PRO A 282 -24.29 -7.08 3.15
C PRO A 282 -25.20 -8.26 2.79
N ARG A 283 -26.48 -7.99 2.51
CA ARG A 283 -27.42 -9.04 2.07
C ARG A 283 -27.23 -9.26 0.58
N VAL A 284 -26.85 -10.48 0.21
CA VAL A 284 -26.69 -10.91 -1.19
C VAL A 284 -27.75 -11.97 -1.49
N ALA A 285 -28.77 -11.61 -2.28
CA ALA A 285 -29.90 -12.47 -2.62
C ALA A 285 -29.46 -13.62 -3.53
N ASP A 286 -28.72 -13.29 -4.60
CA ASP A 286 -28.30 -14.22 -5.65
C ASP A 286 -26.85 -14.67 -5.44
N ALA A 287 -26.55 -15.16 -4.24
CA ALA A 287 -25.21 -15.67 -3.96
C ALA A 287 -24.97 -16.99 -4.71
N MET A 288 -23.76 -17.19 -5.22
CA MET A 288 -23.38 -18.47 -5.83
C MET A 288 -23.61 -19.59 -4.80
N PRO A 289 -24.24 -20.71 -5.19
CA PRO A 289 -24.42 -21.84 -4.30
C PRO A 289 -23.04 -22.33 -3.84
N ALA A 290 -22.95 -22.74 -2.57
CA ALA A 290 -21.76 -23.42 -2.11
C ALA A 290 -21.63 -24.72 -2.90
N PHE A 291 -20.68 -24.79 -3.83
CA PHE A 291 -20.20 -26.07 -4.31
C PHE A 291 -19.43 -26.67 -3.14
N SER A 292 -20.16 -27.34 -2.23
CA SER A 292 -19.53 -28.38 -1.46
C SER A 292 -19.00 -29.33 -2.50
N VAL A 293 -17.69 -29.32 -2.71
CA VAL A 293 -16.99 -30.53 -3.10
C VAL A 293 -17.16 -31.49 -1.92
N ALA A 294 -18.38 -32.02 -1.75
CA ALA A 294 -18.48 -33.43 -1.52
C ALA A 294 -17.71 -33.97 -2.70
N CYS A 295 -16.45 -34.37 -2.49
CA CYS A 295 -15.91 -35.43 -3.30
C CYS A 295 -17.03 -36.47 -3.28
N PRO A 296 -17.75 -36.75 -4.39
CA PRO A 296 -18.09 -38.13 -4.55
C PRO A 296 -16.71 -38.80 -4.43
N THR A 297 -16.56 -39.71 -3.48
CA THR A 297 -15.60 -40.78 -3.66
C THR A 297 -16.00 -41.46 -4.96
N THR A 298 -15.65 -40.85 -6.11
CA THR A 298 -15.66 -41.49 -7.40
C THR A 298 -14.63 -42.55 -7.23
N ASN A 299 -15.16 -43.74 -6.92
CA ASN A 299 -14.49 -45.02 -6.90
C ASN A 299 -13.41 -45.01 -7.99
N SER A 300 -12.16 -44.73 -7.61
CA SER A 300 -11.01 -44.92 -8.49
C SER A 300 -10.96 -46.37 -9.00
N LEU A 301 -11.56 -47.29 -8.22
CA LEU A 301 -11.90 -48.66 -8.60
C LEU A 301 -12.84 -48.79 -9.81
N ASN A 302 -13.83 -47.91 -10.01
CA ASN A 302 -14.77 -48.02 -11.14
C ASN A 302 -14.14 -47.55 -12.45
N ILE A 303 -13.24 -46.56 -12.41
CA ILE A 303 -12.49 -46.13 -13.60
C ILE A 303 -11.44 -47.19 -13.95
N LEU A 304 -10.75 -47.76 -12.96
CA LEU A 304 -9.80 -48.85 -13.19
C LEU A 304 -10.49 -50.11 -13.75
N LEU A 305 -11.68 -50.45 -13.24
CA LEU A 305 -12.49 -51.56 -13.74
C LEU A 305 -13.03 -51.31 -15.16
N ALA A 306 -13.40 -50.07 -15.50
CA ALA A 306 -13.81 -49.73 -16.86
C ALA A 306 -12.65 -49.86 -17.86
N PHE A 307 -11.43 -49.45 -17.47
CA PHE A 307 -10.24 -49.60 -18.31
C PHE A 307 -9.81 -51.06 -18.48
N THR A 308 -9.88 -51.89 -17.44
CA THR A 308 -9.57 -53.32 -17.57
C THR A 308 -10.62 -54.05 -18.41
N PHE A 309 -11.89 -53.67 -18.34
CA PHE A 309 -12.96 -54.26 -19.17
C PHE A 309 -12.80 -53.92 -20.66
N ILE A 310 -12.39 -52.69 -20.98
CA ILE A 310 -12.13 -52.28 -22.37
C ILE A 310 -10.91 -53.01 -22.94
N ILE A 311 -9.84 -53.19 -22.15
CA ILE A 311 -8.66 -53.94 -22.57
C ILE A 311 -9.00 -55.43 -22.78
N PHE A 312 -9.85 -56.02 -21.94
CA PHE A 312 -10.30 -57.41 -22.09
C PHE A 312 -11.22 -57.64 -23.30
N LEU A 313 -11.92 -56.62 -23.78
CA LEU A 313 -12.75 -56.68 -24.99
C LEU A 313 -11.96 -56.40 -26.28
N ALA A 314 -10.77 -55.82 -26.17
CA ALA A 314 -9.90 -55.48 -27.30
C ALA A 314 -8.80 -56.54 -27.58
N LEU A 315 -8.66 -57.53 -26.69
CA LEU A 315 -7.83 -58.73 -26.83
C LEU A 315 -8.69 -59.93 -27.26
#